data_AF-A0A9Q3KW93-F1
#
_entry.id   AF-A0A9Q3KW93-F1
#
_cell.length_a   1.000
_cell.length_b   1.000
_cell.length_c   1.000
_cell.angle_alpha   90.00
_cell.angle_beta   90.00
_cell.angle_gamma   90.00
#
_symmetry.space_group_name_H-M   'P 1'
#
loop_
_entity.id
_entity.type
_entity.pdbx_description
1 polymer ?
#
loop_
_entity_poly.entity_id
_entity_poly.type
_entity_poly.pdbx_seq_one_letter_code
_entity_poly.pdbx_strand_id
1 'polypeptide(L)'
;MKEKFIDLLFQCKNAFATDKEPLGAIIGYEVDIILNVEKPYPPQLRRPAYPASPRATEALEVHIKELMDLGVLRKVGHNEQV
;
A
#
# COMPACT_ATOMS: atom_id res chain seq x y z
N MET A 1 19.79 27.04 21.92
CA MET A 1 18.48 26.91 21.23
C MET A 1 18.53 25.81 20.16
N LYS A 2 19.54 25.76 19.29
CA LYS A 2 19.73 24.66 18.31
C LYS A 2 19.90 23.27 18.93
N GLU A 3 20.65 23.14 20.03
CA GLU A 3 20.86 21.84 20.69
C GLU A 3 19.55 21.22 21.17
N LYS A 4 18.71 22.00 21.88
CA LYS A 4 17.37 21.57 22.31
C LYS A 4 16.46 21.13 21.15
N PHE A 5 16.63 21.72 19.98
CA PHE A 5 15.86 21.34 18.80
C PHE A 5 16.33 20.00 18.22
N ILE A 6 17.64 19.77 18.16
CA ILE A 6 18.18 18.47 17.74
C ILE A 6 17.78 17.37 18.72
N ASP A 7 17.82 17.64 20.03
CA ASP A 7 17.37 16.69 21.06
C ASP A 7 15.90 16.29 20.85
N LEU A 8 15.04 17.27 20.52
CA LEU A 8 13.63 17.03 20.23
C LEU A 8 13.44 16.17 18.98
N LEU A 9 14.17 16.46 17.90
CA LEU A 9 14.11 15.66 16.66
C LEU A 9 14.56 14.22 16.91
N PHE A 10 15.60 14.01 17.72
CA PHE A 10 16.05 12.67 18.10
C PHE A 10 15.05 11.93 18.96
N GLN A 11 14.39 12.61 19.90
CA GLN A 11 13.33 12.02 20.73
C GLN A 11 12.12 11.60 19.87
N CYS A 12 11.77 12.41 18.87
CA CYS A 12 10.66 12.16 17.95
C CYS A 12 11.06 11.37 16.70
N LYS A 13 12.22 10.70 16.66
CA LYS A 13 12.74 10.03 15.45
C LYS A 13 11.74 9.07 14.78
N ASN A 14 10.90 8.40 15.58
CA ASN A 14 9.89 7.45 15.08
C ASN A 14 8.66 8.13 14.44
N ALA A 15 8.52 9.45 14.58
CA ALA A 15 7.47 10.22 13.91
C ALA A 15 7.85 10.56 12.45
N PHE A 16 9.08 10.27 12.03
CA PHE A 16 9.57 10.52 10.67
C PHE A 16 9.66 9.21 9.90
N ALA A 17 9.24 9.24 8.64
CA ALA A 17 9.46 8.13 7.73
C ALA A 17 10.97 7.95 7.48
N THR A 18 11.43 6.70 7.49
CA THR A 18 12.82 6.35 7.15
C THR A 18 12.85 5.45 5.91
N ASP A 19 14.03 5.21 5.37
CA ASP A 19 14.26 4.24 4.30
C ASP A 19 13.86 2.79 4.72
N LYS A 20 13.94 2.49 6.01
CA LYS A 20 13.58 1.18 6.59
C LYS A 20 12.12 1.08 7.01
N GLU A 21 11.53 2.21 7.42
CA GLU A 21 10.15 2.33 7.87
C GLU A 21 9.51 3.54 7.15
N PRO A 22 9.23 3.42 5.83
CA PRO A 22 8.77 4.56 5.04
C PRO A 22 7.27 4.85 5.23
N LEU A 23 6.53 3.88 5.77
CA LEU A 23 5.08 3.99 5.96
C LEU A 23 4.73 3.64 7.41
N GLY A 24 3.98 4.52 8.05
CA GLY A 24 3.37 4.24 9.35
C GLY A 24 2.16 3.34 9.17
N ALA A 25 2.22 2.11 9.69
CA ALA A 25 1.04 1.27 9.83
C ALA A 25 0.32 1.64 11.14
N ILE A 26 -0.87 2.23 11.06
CA ILE A 26 -1.70 2.44 12.24
C ILE A 26 -2.48 1.15 12.50
N ILE A 27 -1.99 0.36 13.45
CA ILE A 27 -2.63 -0.91 13.84
C ILE A 27 -3.99 -0.62 14.49
N GLY A 28 -5.03 -1.37 14.13
CA GLY A 28 -6.37 -1.27 14.75
C GLY A 28 -7.35 -0.33 14.06
N TYR A 29 -7.01 0.18 12.86
CA TYR A 29 -7.87 1.01 12.03
C TYR A 29 -8.16 0.34 10.68
N GLU A 30 -8.27 -0.99 10.67
CA GLU A 30 -8.67 -1.76 9.51
C GLU A 30 -10.09 -1.35 9.09
N VAL A 31 -10.27 -1.10 7.79
CA VAL A 31 -11.57 -0.69 7.24
C VAL A 31 -12.27 -1.92 6.69
N ASP A 32 -13.46 -2.21 7.21
CA ASP A 32 -14.37 -3.19 6.61
C ASP A 32 -15.21 -2.51 5.52
N ILE A 33 -15.06 -2.96 4.28
CA ILE A 33 -15.76 -2.42 3.12
C ILE A 33 -16.76 -3.47 2.62
N ILE A 34 -18.03 -3.28 3.00
CA ILE A 34 -19.12 -4.18 2.65
C ILE A 34 -19.82 -3.69 1.39
N LEU A 35 -19.99 -4.57 0.40
CA LEU A 35 -20.77 -4.27 -0.79
C LEU A 35 -22.27 -4.37 -0.48
N ASN A 36 -23.05 -3.40 -0.99
CA ASN A 36 -24.51 -3.43 -0.90
C ASN A 36 -25.18 -4.41 -1.88
N VAL A 37 -24.41 -5.30 -2.51
CA VAL A 37 -24.87 -6.26 -3.52
C VAL A 37 -24.25 -7.63 -3.27
N GLU A 38 -25.03 -8.68 -3.53
CA GLU A 38 -24.58 -10.06 -3.40
C GLU A 38 -24.09 -10.64 -4.75
N LYS A 39 -23.41 -11.78 -4.70
CA LYS A 39 -22.96 -12.49 -5.90
C LYS A 39 -24.19 -12.97 -6.71
N PRO A 40 -24.11 -12.98 -8.07
CA PRO A 40 -22.96 -12.66 -8.89
C PRO A 40 -22.73 -11.15 -9.04
N TYR A 41 -21.48 -10.73 -8.81
CA TYR A 41 -21.09 -9.34 -8.95
C TYR A 41 -21.26 -8.82 -10.40
N PRO A 42 -21.54 -7.51 -10.58
CA PRO A 42 -21.68 -6.90 -11.90
C PRO A 42 -20.49 -7.20 -12.82
N PRO A 43 -20.70 -7.50 -14.12
CA PRO A 43 -19.61 -7.77 -15.07
C PRO A 43 -18.55 -6.66 -15.14
N GLN A 44 -18.92 -5.42 -14.81
CA GLN A 44 -18.03 -4.26 -14.75
C GLN A 44 -16.89 -4.45 -13.74
N LEU A 45 -17.09 -5.24 -12.68
CA LEU A 45 -16.06 -5.57 -11.68
C LEU A 45 -15.10 -6.67 -12.16
N ARG A 46 -15.41 -7.34 -13.28
CA ARG A 46 -14.59 -8.42 -13.87
C ARG A 46 -13.82 -7.97 -15.10
N ARG A 47 -13.71 -6.66 -15.35
CA ARG A 47 -13.01 -6.15 -16.52
C ARG A 47 -11.51 -6.47 -16.39
N PRO A 48 -10.87 -6.99 -17.45
CA PRO A 48 -9.42 -7.14 -17.45
C PRO A 48 -8.77 -5.76 -17.29
N ALA A 49 -7.56 -5.73 -16.74
CA ALA A 49 -6.75 -4.53 -16.74
C ALA A 49 -6.54 -4.05 -18.19
N TYR A 50 -6.58 -2.74 -18.38
CA TYR A 50 -6.23 -2.16 -19.67
C TYR A 50 -4.75 -2.43 -19.99
N PRO A 51 -4.40 -2.71 -21.25
CA PRO A 51 -3.01 -2.94 -21.62
C PRO A 51 -2.18 -1.67 -21.40
N ALA A 52 -1.06 -1.81 -20.69
CA ALA A 52 -0.05 -0.77 -20.56
C ALA A 52 0.99 -0.88 -21.68
N SER A 53 1.65 0.24 -22.00
CA SER A 53 2.81 0.21 -22.92
C SER A 53 4.00 -0.50 -22.25
N PRO A 54 4.93 -1.10 -23.02
CA PRO A 54 6.08 -1.82 -22.44
C PRO A 54 6.88 -0.96 -21.45
N ARG A 55 7.15 0.30 -21.82
CA ARG A 55 7.82 1.27 -20.94
C ARG A 55 7.04 1.56 -19.66
N ALA A 56 5.71 1.63 -19.74
CA ALA A 56 4.88 1.86 -18.56
C ALA A 56 4.88 0.62 -17.65
N THR A 57 4.80 -0.58 -18.22
CA THR A 57 4.88 -1.83 -17.47
C THR A 57 6.19 -1.95 -16.69
N GLU A 58 7.33 -1.70 -17.33
CA GLU A 58 8.65 -1.75 -16.68
C GLU A 58 8.75 -0.77 -15.51
N ALA A 59 8.26 0.46 -15.67
CA ALA A 59 8.25 1.44 -14.59
C ALA A 59 7.30 1.05 -13.44
N LEU A 60 6.13 0.49 -13.78
CA LEU A 60 5.16 0.02 -12.78
C LEU A 60 5.69 -1.17 -11.99
N GLU A 61 6.42 -2.09 -12.62
CA GLU A 61 6.99 -3.27 -11.96
C GLU A 61 7.93 -2.90 -10.81
N VAL A 62 8.74 -1.85 -10.98
CA VAL A 62 9.63 -1.33 -9.92
C VAL A 62 8.82 -0.91 -8.70
N HIS A 63 7.79 -0.08 -8.89
CA HIS A 63 6.98 0.42 -7.79
C HIS A 63 6.08 -0.63 -7.16
N ILE A 64 5.54 -1.56 -7.95
CA ILE A 64 4.76 -2.69 -7.43
C ILE A 64 5.64 -3.54 -6.51
N LYS A 65 6.88 -3.80 -6.90
CA LYS A 65 7.83 -4.54 -6.07
C LYS A 65 8.13 -3.81 -4.76
N GLU A 66 8.41 -2.51 -4.81
CA GLU A 66 8.61 -1.70 -3.60
C GLU A 66 7.42 -1.79 -2.65
N LEU A 67 6.19 -1.66 -3.17
CA LEU A 67 4.98 -1.74 -2.35
C LEU A 67 4.73 -3.16 -1.79
N MET A 68 5.15 -4.20 -2.49
CA MET A 68 5.12 -5.58 -1.97
C MET A 68 6.13 -5.78 -0.84
N ASP A 69 7.36 -5.29 -1.01
CA ASP A 69 8.42 -5.39 0.01
C ASP A 69 8.03 -4.61 1.29
N LEU A 70 7.27 -3.52 1.15
CA LEU A 70 6.71 -2.75 2.25
C LEU A 70 5.45 -3.36 2.88
N GLY A 71 4.94 -4.47 2.35
CA GLY A 71 3.72 -5.13 2.85
C GLY A 71 2.43 -4.36 2.59
N VAL A 72 2.46 -3.33 1.74
CA VAL A 72 1.27 -2.56 1.32
C VAL A 72 0.45 -3.36 0.31
N LEU A 73 1.15 -4.01 -0.63
CA LEU A 73 0.54 -4.90 -1.61
C LEU A 73 0.89 -6.36 -1.28
N ARG A 74 -0.06 -7.25 -1.53
CA ARG A 74 0.16 -8.69 -1.49
C ARG A 74 -0.51 -9.37 -2.67
N LYS A 75 0.03 -10.53 -3.06
CA LYS A 75 -0.61 -11.37 -4.06
C LYS A 75 -1.82 -12.05 -3.45
N VAL A 76 -2.95 -11.99 -4.15
CA VAL A 76 -4.21 -12.67 -3.81
C VAL A 76 -4.47 -13.74 -4.87
N GLY A 77 -4.78 -14.96 -4.42
CA GLY A 77 -5.08 -16.07 -5.33
C GLY A 77 -6.48 -15.93 -5.95
N HIS A 78 -6.68 -16.47 -7.15
CA HIS A 78 -8.00 -16.47 -7.82
C HIS A 78 -9.12 -17.11 -6.98
N ASN A 79 -8.78 -18.04 -6.08
CA ASN A 79 -9.71 -18.77 -5.22
C ASN A 79 -9.75 -18.24 -3.78
N GLU A 80 -8.93 -17.24 -3.45
CA GLU A 80 -8.92 -16.64 -2.12
C GLU A 80 -10.16 -15.76 -1.99
N GLN A 81 -11.05 -16.11 -1.07
CA GLN A 81 -12.15 -15.22 -0.69
C GLN A 81 -11.59 -14.20 0.30
N VAL A 82 -11.48 -12.96 -0.18
CA VAL A 82 -11.15 -11.78 0.64
C VAL A 82 -12.44 -11.07 0.99
#